data_AF-G2J891-F1
#
_entry.id   AF-G2J891-F1
#
_cell.length_a   1.000
_cell.length_b   1.000
_cell.length_c   1.000
_cell.angle_alpha   90.00
_cell.angle_beta   90.00
_cell.angle_gamma   90.00
#
_symmetry.space_group_name_H-M   'P 1'
#
loop_
_entity.id
_entity.type
_entity.pdbx_description
1 polymer ?
#
loop_
_entity_poly.entity_id
_entity_poly.type
_entity_poly.pdbx_seq_one_letter_code
_entity_poly.pdbx_strand_id
1 'polypeptide(L)'
;MDQLKRINIALSDIIEETFDIAHLKDARTGKYIQSSPGFAEKLGLESARDVIGLTVNDLITHPKTWGGKNFSPGFVQWRGQQPEIFKNFDQKVQSTKCRARQETLLFSPEGNILVQDTIKTPIFDHNHKTVIAIYTHSRDFTFQRSLPELLSLYTEFYPQEQAIQHLLMHLEIDGYFNALPTPEEMNILFSIHQTPHMDEATVHSPHFLSLQEKVEKNDWQEMLIRLCAVPAIECG
;
A
#
# COMPACT_ATOMS: atom_id res chain seq x y z
N MET A 1 -38.51 -0.84 10.95
CA MET A 1 -37.94 -1.73 9.91
C MET A 1 -37.34 -0.93 8.76
N ASP A 2 -38.02 0.11 8.27
CA ASP A 2 -37.52 0.96 7.17
C ASP A 2 -36.29 1.80 7.53
N GLN A 3 -36.26 2.39 8.74
CA GLN A 3 -35.11 3.18 9.21
C GLN A 3 -33.81 2.37 9.36
N LEU A 4 -33.91 1.12 9.81
CA LEU A 4 -32.77 0.19 9.89
C LEU A 4 -32.24 -0.17 8.50
N LYS A 5 -33.13 -0.37 7.52
CA LYS A 5 -32.72 -0.56 6.12
C LYS A 5 -32.00 0.66 5.58
N ARG A 6 -32.50 1.87 5.85
CA ARG A 6 -31.86 3.14 5.45
C ARG A 6 -30.49 3.33 6.11
N ILE A 7 -30.33 2.98 7.39
CA ILE A 7 -29.03 3.04 8.09
C ILE A 7 -28.04 2.03 7.51
N ASN A 8 -28.50 0.81 7.20
CA ASN A 8 -27.65 -0.18 6.54
C ASN A 8 -27.21 0.29 5.14
N ILE A 9 -28.10 0.93 4.38
CA ILE A 9 -27.75 1.55 3.10
C ILE A 9 -26.72 2.66 3.31
N ALA A 10 -26.91 3.57 4.26
CA ALA A 10 -25.96 4.66 4.51
C ALA A 10 -24.57 4.17 4.95
N LEU A 11 -24.49 3.11 5.76
CA LEU A 11 -23.22 2.46 6.08
C LEU A 11 -22.60 1.81 4.85
N SER A 12 -23.43 1.25 3.98
CA SER A 12 -22.99 0.69 2.70
C SER A 12 -22.34 1.75 1.83
N ASP A 13 -23.04 2.87 1.65
CA ASP A 13 -22.60 4.00 0.85
C ASP A 13 -21.27 4.56 1.38
N ILE A 14 -21.11 4.68 2.70
CA ILE A 14 -19.84 5.14 3.30
C ILE A 14 -18.67 4.21 2.96
N ILE A 15 -18.90 2.89 2.98
CA ILE A 15 -17.85 1.91 2.65
C ILE A 15 -17.59 1.87 1.15
N GLU A 16 -18.63 1.97 0.33
CA GLU A 16 -18.53 1.84 -1.13
C GLU A 16 -17.94 3.09 -1.79
N GLU A 17 -18.23 4.28 -1.25
CA GLU A 17 -17.81 5.57 -1.83
C GLU A 17 -16.46 6.07 -1.28
N THR A 18 -15.83 5.34 -0.34
CA THR A 18 -14.52 5.75 0.18
C THR A 18 -13.39 5.43 -0.81
N PHE A 19 -12.46 6.38 -0.97
CA PHE A 19 -11.23 6.18 -1.72
C PHE A 19 -10.24 5.27 -0.97
N ASP A 20 -10.25 5.34 0.36
CA ASP A 20 -9.41 4.51 1.23
C ASP A 20 -9.92 3.05 1.26
N ILE A 21 -9.09 2.14 1.77
CA ILE A 21 -9.54 0.77 2.03
C ILE A 21 -10.49 0.81 3.23
N ALA A 22 -11.72 0.36 3.02
CA ALA A 22 -12.68 0.17 4.09
C ALA A 22 -13.38 -1.17 3.93
N HIS A 23 -13.60 -1.89 5.02
CA HIS A 23 -14.33 -3.14 4.97
C HIS A 23 -14.93 -3.52 6.31
N LEU A 24 -15.97 -4.36 6.28
CA LEU A 24 -16.61 -4.91 7.45
C LEU A 24 -16.40 -6.43 7.49
N LYS A 25 -15.93 -6.96 8.62
CA LYS A 25 -15.80 -8.40 8.85
C LYS A 25 -16.75 -8.88 9.93
N ASP A 26 -17.30 -10.08 9.76
CA ASP A 26 -18.01 -10.80 10.81
C ASP A 26 -17.00 -11.22 11.89
N ALA A 27 -17.24 -10.81 13.14
CA ALA A 27 -16.27 -11.00 14.22
C ALA A 27 -16.08 -12.49 14.59
N ARG A 28 -17.09 -13.33 14.34
CA ARG A 28 -17.09 -14.76 14.67
C ARG A 28 -16.38 -15.60 13.63
N THR A 29 -16.66 -15.35 12.35
CA THR A 29 -16.18 -16.15 11.22
C THR A 29 -14.93 -15.56 10.58
N GLY A 30 -14.64 -14.28 10.81
CA GLY A 30 -13.56 -13.55 10.16
C GLY A 30 -13.81 -13.25 8.67
N LYS A 31 -15.01 -13.56 8.18
CA LYS A 31 -15.38 -13.36 6.78
C LYS A 31 -15.74 -11.91 6.50
N TYR A 32 -15.34 -11.41 5.34
CA TYR A 32 -15.75 -10.09 4.86
C TYR A 32 -17.26 -10.10 4.57
N ILE A 33 -17.99 -9.17 5.19
CA ILE A 33 -19.42 -8.92 4.94
C ILE A 33 -19.57 -7.87 3.85
N GLN A 34 -18.65 -6.89 3.84
CA GLN A 34 -18.66 -5.77 2.93
C GLN A 34 -17.25 -5.23 2.72
N SER A 35 -17.00 -4.62 1.57
CA SER A 35 -15.70 -4.06 1.17
C SER A 35 -15.89 -2.83 0.30
N SER A 36 -14.97 -1.88 0.39
CA SER A 36 -14.83 -0.80 -0.59
C SER A 36 -14.31 -1.35 -1.92
N PRO A 37 -14.63 -0.71 -3.06
CA PRO A 37 -14.03 -1.00 -4.35
C PRO A 37 -12.50 -0.87 -4.32
N GLY A 38 -11.98 0.14 -3.63
CA GLY A 38 -10.54 0.37 -3.50
C GLY A 38 -9.80 -0.83 -2.88
N PHE A 39 -10.39 -1.56 -1.94
CA PHE A 39 -9.75 -2.76 -1.40
C PHE A 39 -9.62 -3.87 -2.45
N ALA A 40 -10.67 -4.10 -3.24
CA ALA A 40 -10.63 -5.09 -4.32
C ALA A 40 -9.62 -4.70 -5.40
N GLU A 41 -9.60 -3.42 -5.80
CA GLU A 41 -8.65 -2.87 -6.77
C GLU A 41 -7.20 -3.07 -6.32
N LYS A 42 -6.86 -2.73 -5.07
CA LYS A 42 -5.50 -2.93 -4.53
C LYS A 42 -5.10 -4.41 -4.44
N LEU A 43 -6.06 -5.33 -4.50
CA LEU A 43 -5.84 -6.78 -4.58
C LEU A 43 -5.88 -7.31 -6.03
N GLY A 44 -6.07 -6.46 -7.03
CA GLY A 44 -6.22 -6.87 -8.43
C GLY A 44 -7.50 -7.66 -8.71
N LEU A 45 -8.52 -7.49 -7.87
CA LEU A 45 -9.83 -8.10 -8.06
C LEU A 45 -10.74 -7.16 -8.86
N GLU A 46 -11.71 -7.74 -9.58
CA GLU A 46 -12.58 -6.98 -10.49
C GLU A 46 -13.69 -6.25 -9.73
N SER A 47 -14.09 -6.77 -8.57
CA SER A 47 -15.18 -6.20 -7.78
C SER A 47 -14.98 -6.38 -6.27
N ALA A 48 -15.49 -5.43 -5.49
CA ALA A 48 -15.67 -5.59 -4.04
C ALA A 48 -16.46 -6.87 -3.67
N ARG A 49 -17.33 -7.35 -4.57
CA ARG A 49 -18.07 -8.61 -4.38
C ARG A 49 -17.17 -9.84 -4.34
N ASP A 50 -16.02 -9.80 -5.01
CA ASP A 50 -15.05 -10.90 -5.01
C ASP A 50 -14.40 -11.11 -3.65
N VAL A 51 -14.47 -10.10 -2.76
CA VAL A 51 -13.95 -10.15 -1.39
C VAL A 51 -14.99 -10.72 -0.43
N ILE A 52 -16.29 -10.53 -0.69
CA ILE A 52 -17.36 -10.86 0.24
C ILE A 52 -17.44 -12.38 0.47
N GLY A 53 -17.55 -12.78 1.73
CA GLY A 53 -17.62 -14.18 2.16
C GLY A 53 -16.27 -14.88 2.31
N LEU A 54 -15.18 -14.24 1.88
CA LEU A 54 -13.81 -14.73 2.03
C LEU A 54 -13.23 -14.36 3.40
N THR A 55 -12.19 -15.06 3.82
CA THR A 55 -11.31 -14.71 4.94
C THR A 55 -9.99 -14.13 4.42
N VAL A 56 -9.13 -13.61 5.31
CA VAL A 56 -7.77 -13.20 4.94
C VAL A 56 -7.00 -14.36 4.31
N ASN A 57 -7.16 -15.57 4.85
CA ASN A 57 -6.49 -16.77 4.33
C ASN A 57 -6.95 -17.10 2.90
N ASP A 58 -8.24 -16.93 2.61
CA ASP A 58 -8.77 -17.16 1.27
C ASP A 58 -8.18 -16.13 0.29
N LEU A 59 -8.08 -14.85 0.69
CA LEU A 59 -7.49 -13.79 -0.15
C LEU A 59 -6.01 -14.01 -0.43
N ILE A 60 -5.20 -14.35 0.58
CA ILE A 60 -3.74 -14.54 0.40
C ILE A 60 -3.38 -15.77 -0.43
N THR A 61 -4.28 -16.75 -0.50
CA THR A 61 -4.12 -17.94 -1.32
C THR A 61 -4.85 -17.83 -2.66
N HIS A 62 -5.56 -16.73 -2.89
CA HIS A 62 -6.38 -16.56 -4.07
C HIS A 62 -5.50 -16.42 -5.34
N PRO A 63 -5.72 -17.26 -6.37
CA PRO A 63 -4.87 -17.26 -7.56
C PRO A 63 -4.87 -15.93 -8.34
N LYS A 64 -6.01 -15.22 -8.37
CA LYS A 64 -6.08 -13.93 -9.08
C LYS A 64 -5.27 -12.82 -8.38
N THR A 65 -5.08 -12.92 -7.07
CA THR A 65 -4.44 -11.87 -6.28
C THR A 65 -2.93 -11.94 -6.40
N TRP A 66 -2.35 -13.14 -6.20
CA TRP A 66 -0.89 -13.33 -6.21
C TRP A 66 -0.44 -14.68 -6.81
N GLY A 67 -1.31 -15.43 -7.47
CA GLY A 67 -1.02 -16.81 -7.88
C GLY A 67 -0.20 -16.96 -9.16
N GLY A 68 -0.17 -15.96 -10.03
CA GLY A 68 0.48 -16.05 -11.35
C GLY A 68 1.89 -15.48 -11.45
N LYS A 69 2.43 -14.86 -10.38
CA LYS A 69 3.67 -14.09 -10.45
C LYS A 69 4.77 -14.71 -9.57
N ASN A 70 6.00 -14.65 -10.06
CA ASN A 70 7.19 -15.07 -9.32
C ASN A 70 7.64 -13.94 -8.39
N PHE A 71 7.04 -13.88 -7.21
CA PHE A 71 7.45 -12.94 -6.17
C PHE A 71 8.71 -13.41 -5.44
N SER A 72 9.39 -12.46 -4.80
CA SER A 72 10.60 -12.71 -4.01
C SER A 72 10.33 -13.62 -2.79
N PRO A 73 11.37 -14.29 -2.26
CA PRO A 73 11.24 -15.08 -1.03
C PRO A 73 10.72 -14.26 0.16
N GLY A 74 11.16 -13.00 0.30
CA GLY A 74 10.69 -12.09 1.33
C GLY A 74 9.19 -11.82 1.26
N PHE A 75 8.66 -11.59 0.05
CA PHE A 75 7.22 -11.48 -0.16
C PHE A 75 6.47 -12.76 0.22
N VAL A 76 6.98 -13.93 -0.20
CA VAL A 76 6.31 -15.22 0.10
C VAL A 76 6.22 -15.44 1.61
N GLN A 77 7.28 -15.12 2.34
CA GLN A 77 7.30 -15.16 3.80
C GLN A 77 6.29 -14.17 4.41
N TRP A 78 6.31 -12.90 3.97
CA TRP A 78 5.37 -11.88 4.41
C TRP A 78 3.92 -12.32 4.20
N ARG A 79 3.59 -12.81 3.00
CA ARG A 79 2.25 -13.29 2.62
C ARG A 79 1.76 -14.40 3.55
N GLY A 80 2.63 -15.37 3.87
CA GLY A 80 2.31 -16.48 4.76
C GLY A 80 2.03 -16.06 6.21
N GLN A 81 2.56 -14.93 6.66
CA GLN A 81 2.35 -14.41 8.03
C GLN A 81 1.06 -13.59 8.17
N GLN A 82 0.51 -13.05 7.07
CA GLN A 82 -0.63 -12.14 7.11
C GLN A 82 -1.88 -12.69 7.81
N PRO A 83 -2.31 -13.96 7.61
CA PRO A 83 -3.50 -14.49 8.27
C PRO A 83 -3.43 -14.38 9.79
N GLU A 84 -2.29 -14.73 10.38
CA GLU A 84 -2.13 -14.72 11.83
C GLU A 84 -1.97 -13.29 12.38
N ILE A 85 -1.26 -12.40 11.67
CA ILE A 85 -1.16 -10.97 12.02
C ILE A 85 -2.56 -10.34 12.09
N PHE A 86 -3.37 -10.50 11.04
CA PHE A 86 -4.69 -9.89 11.00
C PHE A 86 -5.68 -10.53 11.97
N LYS A 87 -5.57 -11.84 12.20
CA LYS A 87 -6.35 -12.54 13.23
C LYS A 87 -6.02 -12.04 14.63
N ASN A 88 -4.74 -11.87 14.97
CA ASN A 88 -4.32 -11.31 16.27
C ASN A 88 -4.81 -9.86 16.44
N PHE A 89 -4.78 -9.08 15.35
CA PHE A 89 -5.31 -7.72 15.36
C PHE A 89 -6.84 -7.71 15.59
N ASP A 90 -7.59 -8.62 14.95
CA ASP A 90 -9.03 -8.79 15.17
C ASP A 90 -9.33 -9.24 16.61
N GLN A 91 -8.57 -10.21 17.14
CA GLN A 91 -8.72 -10.71 18.50
C GLN A 91 -8.43 -9.62 19.55
N LYS A 92 -7.45 -8.75 19.31
CA LYS A 92 -7.17 -7.59 20.17
C LYS A 92 -8.38 -6.67 20.26
N VAL A 93 -9.02 -6.36 19.13
CA VAL A 93 -10.23 -5.53 19.10
C VAL A 93 -11.40 -6.20 19.82
N GLN A 94 -11.60 -7.50 19.61
CA GLN A 94 -12.69 -8.26 20.25
C GLN A 94 -12.53 -8.37 21.77
N SER A 95 -11.32 -8.66 22.24
CA SER A 95 -11.02 -8.85 23.66
C SER A 95 -11.04 -7.54 24.44
N THR A 96 -10.43 -6.49 23.89
CA THR A 96 -10.39 -5.16 24.54
C THR A 96 -11.70 -4.40 24.38
N LYS A 97 -12.52 -4.75 23.37
CA LYS A 97 -13.71 -3.99 22.95
C LYS A 97 -13.39 -2.52 22.64
N CYS A 98 -12.16 -2.25 22.27
CA CYS A 98 -11.67 -0.92 21.93
C CYS A 98 -11.20 -0.87 20.49
N ARG A 99 -11.18 0.34 19.94
CA ARG A 99 -10.49 0.61 18.68
C ARG A 99 -9.01 0.28 18.84
N ALA A 100 -8.42 -0.31 17.81
CA ALA A 100 -6.99 -0.52 17.73
C ALA A 100 -6.45 0.04 16.40
N ARG A 101 -5.22 0.56 16.43
CA ARG A 101 -4.52 1.18 15.32
C ARG A 101 -3.17 0.47 15.15
N GLN A 102 -2.77 0.20 13.91
CA GLN A 102 -1.51 -0.43 13.58
C GLN A 102 -1.09 -0.04 12.16
N GLU A 103 0.21 0.20 11.96
CA GLU A 103 0.78 0.27 10.62
C GLU A 103 0.80 -1.14 9.99
N THR A 104 0.29 -1.26 8.78
CA THR A 104 0.26 -2.51 8.03
C THR A 104 0.79 -2.28 6.62
N LEU A 105 1.40 -3.32 6.06
CA LEU A 105 1.77 -3.32 4.65
C LEU A 105 0.68 -4.00 3.84
N LEU A 106 0.45 -3.53 2.62
CA LEU A 106 -0.31 -4.23 1.60
C LEU A 106 0.50 -4.26 0.32
N PHE A 107 0.63 -5.42 -0.29
CA PHE A 107 1.29 -5.57 -1.58
C PHE A 107 0.25 -5.57 -2.69
N SER A 108 0.46 -4.75 -3.71
CA SER A 108 -0.31 -4.85 -4.94
C SER A 108 0.04 -6.15 -5.68
N PRO A 109 -0.79 -6.59 -6.63
CA PRO A 109 -0.43 -7.69 -7.53
C PRO A 109 0.86 -7.41 -8.30
N GLU A 110 1.23 -6.16 -8.54
CA GLU A 110 2.46 -5.75 -9.24
C GLU A 110 3.70 -5.83 -8.33
N GLY A 111 3.52 -6.04 -7.03
CA GLY A 111 4.61 -6.06 -6.05
C GLY A 111 4.93 -4.70 -5.45
N ASN A 112 4.10 -3.67 -5.71
CA ASN A 112 4.26 -2.39 -5.04
C ASN A 112 3.84 -2.51 -3.58
N ILE A 113 4.61 -1.88 -2.69
CA ILE A 113 4.37 -1.92 -1.24
C ILE A 113 3.61 -0.65 -0.83
N LEU A 114 2.40 -0.82 -0.32
CA LEU A 114 1.61 0.25 0.27
C LEU A 114 1.79 0.21 1.78
N VAL A 115 2.20 1.35 2.36
CA VAL A 115 2.28 1.54 3.81
C VAL A 115 0.99 2.17 4.29
N GLN A 116 0.29 1.49 5.21
CA GLN A 116 -1.08 1.84 5.56
C GLN A 116 -1.26 2.04 7.05
N ASP A 117 -2.01 3.07 7.41
CA ASP A 117 -2.44 3.30 8.78
C ASP A 117 -3.80 2.65 8.95
N THR A 118 -3.80 1.46 9.55
CA THR A 118 -5.00 0.63 9.68
C THR A 118 -5.63 0.81 11.05
N ILE A 119 -6.89 1.22 11.04
CA ILE A 119 -7.73 1.34 12.21
C ILE A 119 -8.82 0.28 12.16
N LYS A 120 -8.94 -0.50 13.24
CA LYS A 120 -10.04 -1.45 13.44
C LYS A 120 -10.94 -0.98 14.58
N THR A 121 -12.23 -0.83 14.29
CA THR A 121 -13.26 -0.37 15.21
C THR A 121 -14.26 -1.50 15.47
N PRO A 122 -14.53 -1.87 16.74
CA PRO A 122 -15.51 -2.88 17.08
C PRO A 122 -16.94 -2.36 16.81
N ILE A 123 -17.76 -3.20 16.18
CA ILE A 123 -19.20 -2.98 16.04
C ILE A 123 -19.91 -3.94 16.99
N PHE A 124 -20.76 -3.39 17.85
CA PHE A 124 -21.41 -4.15 18.91
C PHE A 124 -22.80 -4.65 18.54
N ASP A 125 -23.24 -5.68 19.24
CA ASP A 125 -24.64 -6.05 19.28
C ASP A 125 -25.51 -4.95 19.90
N HIS A 126 -26.83 -5.12 19.78
CA HIS A 126 -27.83 -4.18 20.32
C HIS A 126 -27.67 -3.88 21.82
N ASN A 127 -27.08 -4.79 22.60
CA ASN A 127 -26.86 -4.61 24.03
C ASN A 127 -25.49 -4.00 24.36
N HIS A 128 -24.66 -3.68 23.37
CA HIS A 128 -23.29 -3.21 23.56
C HIS A 128 -22.39 -4.18 24.36
N LYS A 129 -22.72 -5.48 24.36
CA LYS A 129 -22.02 -6.50 25.15
C LYS A 129 -21.01 -7.27 24.31
N THR A 130 -21.34 -7.57 23.06
CA THR A 130 -20.55 -8.46 22.21
C THR A 130 -20.15 -7.75 20.93
N VAL A 131 -18.90 -7.89 20.51
CA VAL A 131 -18.45 -7.44 19.19
C VAL A 131 -18.99 -8.42 18.15
N ILE A 132 -19.85 -7.94 17.26
CA ILE A 132 -20.49 -8.77 16.20
C ILE A 132 -19.81 -8.59 14.85
N ALA A 133 -19.16 -7.44 14.64
CA ALA A 133 -18.40 -7.16 13.43
C ALA A 133 -17.23 -6.23 13.75
N ILE A 134 -16.27 -6.17 12.84
CA ILE A 134 -15.10 -5.30 12.92
C ILE A 134 -15.06 -4.46 11.66
N TYR A 135 -15.23 -3.15 11.84
CA TYR A 135 -15.03 -2.18 10.79
C TYR A 135 -13.55 -1.85 10.69
N THR A 136 -12.98 -1.96 9.51
CA THR A 136 -11.59 -1.60 9.23
C THR A 136 -11.57 -0.45 8.25
N HIS A 137 -10.71 0.52 8.52
CA HIS A 137 -10.36 1.62 7.63
C HIS A 137 -8.84 1.73 7.58
N SER A 138 -8.27 1.72 6.39
CA SER A 138 -6.84 1.79 6.17
C SER A 138 -6.54 2.91 5.19
N ARG A 139 -5.82 3.93 5.67
CA ARG A 139 -5.36 5.04 4.84
C ARG A 139 -3.97 4.74 4.32
N ASP A 140 -3.78 4.93 3.02
CA ASP A 140 -2.45 4.89 2.40
C ASP A 140 -1.65 6.14 2.80
N PHE A 141 -0.47 5.93 3.36
CA PHE A 141 0.48 7.00 3.66
C PHE A 141 1.87 6.71 3.12
N THR A 142 1.98 5.88 2.09
CA THR A 142 3.26 5.47 1.49
C THR A 142 4.15 6.68 1.17
N PHE A 143 3.63 7.72 0.51
CA PHE A 143 4.40 8.92 0.18
C PHE A 143 4.53 9.94 1.33
N GLN A 144 4.11 9.58 2.54
CA GLN A 144 4.54 10.26 3.77
C GLN A 144 5.82 9.63 4.33
N ARG A 145 6.37 8.58 3.70
CA ARG A 145 7.73 8.09 3.90
C ARG A 145 8.65 8.78 2.89
N SER A 146 9.89 9.03 3.29
CA SER A 146 10.89 9.58 2.36
C SER A 146 11.27 8.52 1.31
N LEU A 147 11.68 8.95 0.12
CA LEU A 147 12.10 8.01 -0.94
C LEU A 147 13.23 7.06 -0.50
N PRO A 148 14.24 7.50 0.30
CA PRO A 148 15.22 6.58 0.88
C PRO A 148 14.60 5.52 1.80
N GLU A 149 13.63 5.89 2.65
CA GLU A 149 12.93 4.93 3.51
C GLU A 149 12.10 3.94 2.68
N LEU A 150 11.47 4.40 1.60
CA LEU A 150 10.75 3.51 0.69
C LEU A 150 11.68 2.54 -0.04
N LEU A 151 12.86 3.00 -0.50
CA LEU A 151 13.85 2.10 -1.08
C LEU A 151 14.32 1.07 -0.04
N SER A 152 14.61 1.50 1.18
CA SER A 152 14.98 0.60 2.28
C SER A 152 13.89 -0.45 2.51
N LEU A 153 12.62 -0.04 2.55
CA LEU A 153 11.50 -0.96 2.70
C LEU A 153 11.45 -1.99 1.55
N TYR A 154 11.61 -1.56 0.30
CA TYR A 154 11.68 -2.50 -0.83
C TYR A 154 12.85 -3.48 -0.71
N THR A 155 14.01 -3.05 -0.22
CA THR A 155 15.17 -3.94 -0.03
C THR A 155 14.97 -5.01 1.04
N GLU A 156 14.00 -4.85 1.96
CA GLU A 156 13.63 -5.91 2.91
C GLU A 156 12.97 -7.11 2.23
N PHE A 157 12.30 -6.86 1.09
CA PHE A 157 11.53 -7.89 0.38
C PHE A 157 12.19 -8.31 -0.94
N TYR A 158 12.95 -7.43 -1.58
CA TYR A 158 13.48 -7.64 -2.93
C TYR A 158 15.00 -7.49 -2.97
N PRO A 159 15.71 -8.24 -3.85
CA PRO A 159 17.09 -7.94 -4.20
C PRO A 159 17.23 -6.50 -4.69
N GLN A 160 18.40 -5.89 -4.50
CA GLN A 160 18.64 -4.46 -4.73
C GLN A 160 18.13 -3.94 -6.09
N GLU A 161 18.45 -4.63 -7.20
CA GLU A 161 17.99 -4.21 -8.54
C GLU A 161 16.46 -4.24 -8.67
N GLN A 162 15.81 -5.26 -8.12
CA GLN A 162 14.35 -5.37 -8.12
C GLN A 162 13.71 -4.32 -7.19
N ALA A 163 14.34 -4.02 -6.05
CA ALA A 163 13.88 -2.97 -5.14
C ALA A 163 13.91 -1.59 -5.83
N ILE A 164 14.98 -1.29 -6.57
CA ILE A 164 15.10 -0.08 -7.38
C ILE A 164 14.01 -0.05 -8.44
N GLN A 165 13.85 -1.13 -9.22
CA GLN A 165 12.81 -1.22 -10.25
C GLN A 165 11.41 -0.99 -9.68
N HIS A 166 11.06 -1.65 -8.56
CA HIS A 166 9.75 -1.48 -7.93
C HIS A 166 9.53 -0.07 -7.39
N LEU A 167 10.57 0.58 -6.84
CA LEU A 167 10.44 1.97 -6.41
C LEU A 167 10.19 2.89 -7.60
N LEU A 168 10.93 2.74 -8.71
CA LEU A 168 10.72 3.54 -9.92
C LEU A 168 9.33 3.34 -10.53
N MET A 169 8.83 2.10 -10.53
CA MET A 169 7.46 1.78 -10.96
C MET A 169 6.41 2.42 -10.04
N HIS A 170 6.64 2.39 -8.73
CA HIS A 170 5.73 3.03 -7.76
C HIS A 170 5.73 4.56 -7.92
N LEU A 171 6.85 5.15 -8.30
CA LEU A 171 6.97 6.57 -8.64
C LEU A 171 6.45 6.90 -10.05
N GLU A 172 6.04 5.88 -10.83
CA GLU A 172 5.62 6.01 -12.23
C GLU A 172 6.67 6.69 -13.13
N ILE A 173 7.95 6.45 -12.84
CA ILE A 173 9.09 6.97 -13.61
C ILE A 173 10.00 5.89 -14.19
N ASP A 174 9.68 4.61 -14.01
CA ASP A 174 10.49 3.51 -14.55
C ASP A 174 10.61 3.55 -16.07
N GLY A 175 9.53 3.91 -16.76
CA GLY A 175 9.47 3.97 -18.22
C GLY A 175 10.42 4.99 -18.87
N TYR A 176 11.02 5.90 -18.11
CA TYR A 176 11.98 6.90 -18.61
C TYR A 176 13.42 6.37 -18.68
N PHE A 177 13.71 5.24 -18.03
CA PHE A 177 15.06 4.70 -17.93
C PHE A 177 15.31 3.59 -18.96
N ASN A 178 16.38 3.75 -19.75
CA ASN A 178 16.90 2.71 -20.65
C ASN A 178 17.74 1.67 -19.91
N ALA A 179 18.19 2.00 -18.69
CA ALA A 179 18.90 1.11 -17.79
C ALA A 179 18.64 1.54 -16.34
N LEU A 180 18.58 0.56 -15.44
CA LEU A 180 18.33 0.84 -14.02
C LEU A 180 19.43 1.74 -13.41
N PRO A 181 19.04 2.73 -12.59
CA PRO A 181 19.98 3.51 -11.82
C PRO A 181 20.68 2.65 -10.75
N THR A 182 21.92 2.99 -10.42
CA THR A 182 22.66 2.40 -9.28
C THR A 182 22.18 3.02 -7.95
N PRO A 183 22.54 2.45 -6.79
CA PRO A 183 22.22 3.07 -5.50
C PRO A 183 22.72 4.51 -5.36
N GLU A 184 23.91 4.82 -5.89
CA GLU A 184 24.48 6.17 -5.87
C GLU A 184 23.67 7.13 -6.75
N GLU A 185 23.18 6.66 -7.89
CA GLU A 185 22.32 7.43 -8.78
C GLU A 185 20.91 7.61 -8.21
N MET A 186 20.39 6.61 -7.49
CA MET A 186 19.15 6.74 -6.73
C MET A 186 19.25 7.83 -5.66
N ASN A 187 20.39 7.94 -4.97
CA ASN A 187 20.61 9.03 -4.01
C ASN A 187 20.54 10.41 -4.68
N ILE A 188 21.00 10.53 -5.93
CA ILE A 188 20.86 11.78 -6.69
C ILE A 188 19.39 12.08 -6.99
N LEU A 189 18.59 11.09 -7.40
CA LEU A 189 17.15 11.28 -7.58
C LEU A 189 16.47 11.73 -6.28
N PHE A 190 16.86 11.16 -5.14
CA PHE A 190 16.34 11.57 -3.83
C PHE A 190 16.72 13.01 -3.48
N SER A 191 17.96 13.42 -3.75
CA SER A 191 18.39 14.80 -3.55
C SER A 191 17.63 15.77 -4.46
N ILE A 192 17.41 15.42 -5.72
CA ILE A 192 16.61 16.22 -6.66
C ILE A 192 15.17 16.40 -6.15
N HIS A 193 14.55 15.31 -5.68
CA HIS A 193 13.19 15.33 -5.13
C HIS A 193 13.07 16.27 -3.93
N GLN A 194 14.07 16.26 -3.04
CA GLN A 194 14.09 17.11 -1.84
C GLN A 194 14.43 18.57 -2.15
N THR A 195 15.38 18.78 -3.07
CA THR A 195 15.89 20.10 -3.45
C THR A 195 15.94 20.22 -4.97
N PRO A 196 14.87 20.71 -5.61
CA PRO A 196 14.83 20.87 -7.06
C PRO A 196 15.94 21.80 -7.62
N HIS A 197 16.48 22.67 -6.78
CA HIS A 197 17.66 23.48 -7.06
C HIS A 197 18.92 22.77 -6.54
N MET A 198 19.44 21.86 -7.35
CA MET A 198 20.68 21.15 -7.06
C MET A 198 21.88 22.10 -7.10
N ASP A 199 22.88 21.84 -6.25
CA ASP A 199 24.15 22.58 -6.30
C ASP A 199 24.98 22.19 -7.56
N GLU A 200 25.87 23.09 -7.98
CA GLU A 200 26.73 22.85 -9.15
C GLU A 200 27.60 21.59 -8.98
N ALA A 201 28.01 21.29 -7.74
CA ALA A 201 28.85 20.12 -7.45
C ALA A 201 28.14 18.80 -7.78
N THR A 202 26.84 18.69 -7.47
CA THR A 202 26.08 17.49 -7.75
C THR A 202 25.78 17.34 -9.24
N VAL A 203 25.44 18.44 -9.92
CA VAL A 203 25.17 18.46 -11.38
C VAL A 203 26.41 18.06 -12.20
N HIS A 204 27.61 18.33 -11.68
CA HIS A 204 28.87 17.93 -12.33
C HIS A 204 29.44 16.60 -11.83
N SER A 205 28.73 15.87 -10.96
CA SER A 205 29.21 14.58 -10.46
C SER A 205 29.15 13.50 -11.57
N PRO A 206 30.08 12.52 -11.57
CA PRO A 206 30.05 11.42 -12.54
C PRO A 206 28.75 10.60 -12.48
N HIS A 207 28.20 10.44 -11.28
CA HIS A 207 26.94 9.72 -11.07
C HIS A 207 25.75 10.49 -11.65
N PHE A 208 25.74 11.83 -11.59
CA PHE A 208 24.66 12.62 -12.21
C PHE A 208 24.69 12.50 -13.73
N LEU A 209 25.87 12.62 -14.33
CA LEU A 209 26.04 12.48 -15.78
C LEU A 209 25.66 11.07 -16.26
N SER A 210 26.11 10.03 -15.54
CA SER A 210 25.72 8.64 -15.79
C SER A 210 24.20 8.42 -15.68
N LEU A 211 23.57 8.98 -14.64
CA LEU A 211 22.12 8.93 -14.46
C LEU A 211 21.38 9.60 -15.62
N GLN A 212 21.86 10.75 -16.10
CA GLN A 212 21.28 11.44 -17.26
C GLN A 212 21.41 10.61 -18.55
N GLU A 213 22.54 9.94 -18.76
CA GLU A 213 22.74 9.05 -19.92
C GLU A 213 21.81 7.84 -19.92
N LYS A 214 21.35 7.40 -18.75
CA LYS A 214 20.40 6.30 -18.60
C LYS A 214 18.95 6.71 -18.92
N VAL A 215 18.64 8.00 -18.86
CA VAL A 215 17.30 8.50 -19.20
C VAL A 215 17.24 8.82 -20.70
N GLU A 216 16.09 8.59 -21.33
CA GLU A 216 15.90 8.95 -22.74
C GLU A 216 16.17 10.46 -22.97
N LYS A 217 16.84 10.79 -24.09
CA LYS A 217 17.47 12.11 -24.31
C LYS A 217 16.52 13.31 -24.27
N ASN A 218 15.20 13.10 -24.39
CA ASN A 218 14.17 14.15 -24.36
C ASN A 218 13.26 14.07 -23.13
N ASP A 219 13.54 13.14 -22.24
CA ASP A 219 12.61 12.64 -21.23
C ASP A 219 13.04 13.02 -19.82
N TRP A 220 14.29 13.47 -19.67
CA TRP A 220 14.86 13.95 -18.41
C TRP A 220 13.99 14.99 -17.71
N GLN A 221 13.55 16.03 -18.43
CA GLN A 221 12.76 17.11 -17.82
C GLN A 221 11.39 16.64 -17.35
N GLU A 222 10.72 15.81 -18.15
CA GLU A 222 9.40 15.25 -17.79
C GLU A 222 9.52 14.30 -16.60
N MET A 223 10.54 13.43 -16.59
CA MET A 223 10.84 12.55 -15.46
C MET A 223 11.06 13.34 -14.16
N LEU A 224 11.80 14.45 -14.23
CA LEU A 224 12.01 15.33 -13.07
C LEU A 224 10.71 15.98 -12.59
N ILE A 225 9.86 16.44 -13.52
CA ILE A 225 8.55 17.02 -13.18
C ILE A 225 7.70 16.00 -12.41
N ARG A 226 7.67 14.75 -12.88
CA ARG A 226 6.93 13.67 -12.22
C ARG A 226 7.49 13.31 -10.85
N LEU A 227 8.82 13.18 -10.76
CA LEU A 227 9.50 12.93 -9.50
C LEU A 227 9.17 14.02 -8.47
N CYS A 228 9.23 15.29 -8.86
CA CYS A 228 8.94 16.43 -7.98
C CYS A 228 7.44 16.63 -7.71
N ALA A 229 6.54 16.00 -8.47
CA ALA A 229 5.11 16.00 -8.19
C ALA A 229 4.74 15.06 -7.02
N VAL A 230 5.62 14.11 -6.68
CA VAL A 230 5.45 13.25 -5.50
C VAL A 230 5.62 14.12 -4.25
N PRO A 231 4.66 14.11 -3.29
CA PRO A 231 4.76 14.90 -2.08
C PRO A 231 6.08 14.65 -1.34
N ALA A 232 6.85 15.70 -1.09
CA ALA A 232 8.01 15.62 -0.22
C ALA A 232 7.58 15.79 1.23
N ILE A 233 8.21 15.04 2.15
CA ILE A 233 8.08 15.34 3.58
C ILE A 233 8.81 16.65 3.83
N GLU A 234 8.08 17.68 4.24
CA GLU A 234 8.72 18.87 4.80
C GLU A 234 9.40 18.46 6.12
N CYS A 235 10.73 18.47 6.14
CA CYS A 235 11.50 18.38 7.38
C CYS A 235 11.21 19.65 8.19
N GLY A 236 10.22 19.57 9.10
CA GLY A 236 9.95 20.60 10.11
C GLY A 236 10.94 20.57 11.27
#